data_AF-A0A8S0H825-F1
#
_entry.id   AF-A0A8S0H825-F1
#
_cell.length_a   1.000
_cell.length_b   1.000
_cell.length_c   1.000
_cell.angle_alpha   90.00
_cell.angle_beta   90.00
_cell.angle_gamma   90.00
#
_symmetry.space_group_name_H-M   'P 1'
#
loop_
_entity.id
_entity.type
_entity.pdbx_description
1 polymer ?
#
loop_
_entity_poly.entity_id
_entity_poly.type
_entity_poly.pdbx_seq_one_letter_code
_entity_poly.pdbx_strand_id
1 'polypeptide(L)'
;MSLQKSLNERIFQAVGFELLAVLICTPLLSWIMDKPMADMGLVTIGIGLLALAWNVVFNGLFDRLLKRLQWVHNGWTRVLHALMFEGGLVAVGVPMIAWWLNISLLQAFILDIGVLLFFLPYTYVYHWVYDVLRATAPGSLSRFQGAGCRPSMAAR
;
A
#
# COMPACT_ATOMS: atom_id res chain seq x y z
N MET A 1 6.46 12.10 -20.63
CA MET A 1 5.57 12.02 -19.46
C MET A 1 6.34 11.38 -18.31
N SER A 2 7.00 12.19 -17.48
CA SER A 2 7.62 11.70 -16.24
C SER A 2 7.33 12.73 -15.17
N LEU A 3 6.21 12.53 -14.46
CA LEU A 3 6.07 13.09 -13.13
C LEU A 3 7.14 12.42 -12.27
N GLN A 4 8.36 12.96 -12.27
CA GLN A 4 9.34 12.64 -11.25
C GLN A 4 8.78 13.16 -9.93
N LYS A 5 7.95 12.34 -9.25
CA LYS A 5 7.70 12.51 -7.82
C LYS A 5 9.09 12.51 -7.17
N SER A 6 9.47 13.62 -6.54
CA SER A 6 10.72 13.68 -5.78
C SER A 6 10.76 12.49 -4.82
N LEU A 7 11.90 11.80 -4.71
CA LEU A 7 12.06 10.69 -3.75
C LEU A 7 11.62 11.11 -2.34
N ASN A 8 11.79 12.40 -2.01
CA ASN A 8 11.38 13.00 -0.75
C ASN A 8 9.85 12.98 -0.54
N GLU A 9 9.04 13.22 -1.58
CA GLU A 9 7.57 13.10 -1.47
C GLU A 9 7.14 11.66 -1.21
N ARG A 10 7.82 10.70 -1.85
CA ARG A 10 7.51 9.26 -1.69
C ARG A 10 7.86 8.77 -0.29
N ILE A 11 8.99 9.22 0.25
CA ILE A 11 9.41 8.89 1.62
C ILE A 11 8.46 9.54 2.63
N PHE A 12 8.12 10.82 2.47
CA PHE A 12 7.19 11.50 3.38
C PHE A 12 5.79 10.85 3.36
N GLN A 13 5.33 10.43 2.18
CA GLN A 13 4.08 9.70 2.02
C GLN A 13 4.15 8.32 2.69
N ALA A 14 5.23 7.56 2.50
CA ALA A 14 5.40 6.25 3.14
C ALA A 14 5.50 6.36 4.66
N VAL A 15 6.28 7.31 5.16
CA VAL A 15 6.47 7.54 6.60
C VAL A 15 5.17 8.02 7.26
N GLY A 16 4.43 8.93 6.62
CA GLY A 16 3.14 9.39 7.14
C GLY A 16 2.09 8.29 7.15
N PHE A 17 2.08 7.44 6.12
CA PHE A 17 1.22 6.26 6.06
C PHE A 17 1.51 5.26 7.17
N GLU A 18 2.78 4.99 7.42
CA GLU A 18 3.22 4.05 8.45
C GLU A 18 2.96 4.60 9.86
N LEU A 19 3.20 5.90 10.10
CA LEU A 19 2.89 6.57 11.36
C LEU A 19 1.40 6.52 11.70
N LEU A 20 0.52 6.84 10.75
CA LEU A 20 -0.93 6.74 10.96
C LEU A 20 -1.38 5.30 11.17
N ALA A 21 -0.80 4.35 10.44
CA ALA A 21 -1.11 2.93 10.61
C ALA A 21 -0.76 2.47 12.02
N VAL A 22 0.43 2.82 12.54
CA VAL A 22 0.84 2.52 13.92
C VAL A 22 -0.10 3.19 14.91
N LEU A 23 -0.40 4.48 14.72
CA LEU A 23 -1.23 5.26 15.64
C LEU A 23 -2.66 4.68 15.78
N ILE A 24 -3.20 4.07 14.73
CA ILE A 24 -4.55 3.46 14.75
C ILE A 24 -4.50 1.98 15.13
N CYS A 25 -3.60 1.20 14.52
CA CYS A 25 -3.54 -0.25 14.74
C CYS A 25 -3.00 -0.61 16.12
N THR A 26 -2.05 0.14 16.69
CA THR A 26 -1.51 -0.17 18.03
C THR A 26 -2.57 -0.16 19.12
N PRO A 27 -3.40 0.90 19.30
CA PRO A 27 -4.46 0.88 20.30
C PRO A 27 -5.57 -0.13 19.96
N LEU A 28 -5.90 -0.30 18.67
CA LEU A 28 -6.93 -1.26 18.25
C LEU A 28 -6.52 -2.71 18.57
N LEU A 29 -5.29 -3.09 18.22
CA LEU A 29 -4.76 -4.43 18.49
C LEU A 29 -4.53 -4.66 19.98
N SER A 30 -4.10 -3.64 20.73
CA SER A 30 -3.93 -3.73 22.18
C SER A 30 -5.27 -3.98 22.87
N TRP A 31 -6.34 -3.35 22.40
CA TRP A 31 -7.68 -3.56 22.91
C TRP A 31 -8.24 -4.95 22.56
N ILE A 32 -7.96 -5.47 21.36
CA ILE A 32 -8.43 -6.80 20.92
C ILE A 32 -7.66 -7.93 21.60
N MET A 33 -6.35 -7.76 21.81
CA MET A 33 -5.45 -8.82 22.28
C MET A 33 -5.12 -8.72 23.78
N ASP A 34 -5.64 -7.71 24.49
CA ASP A 34 -5.36 -7.45 25.92
C ASP A 34 -3.86 -7.48 26.26
N LYS A 35 -3.05 -6.94 25.35
CA LYS A 35 -1.58 -6.94 25.44
C LYS A 35 -1.02 -5.52 25.56
N PRO A 36 0.17 -5.36 26.16
CA PRO A 36 0.79 -4.05 26.32
C PRO A 36 0.99 -3.35 24.97
N MET A 37 0.68 -2.04 24.94
CA MET A 37 0.73 -1.23 23.71
C MET A 37 2.12 -1.20 23.07
N ALA A 38 3.19 -1.32 23.86
CA ALA A 38 4.56 -1.36 23.37
C ALA A 38 4.80 -2.58 22.45
N ASP A 39 4.36 -3.77 22.88
CA ASP A 39 4.51 -5.00 22.10
C ASP A 39 3.64 -4.96 20.84
N MET A 40 2.42 -4.44 20.95
CA MET A 40 1.53 -4.28 19.79
C MET A 40 2.09 -3.28 18.78
N GLY A 41 2.70 -2.19 19.25
CA GLY A 41 3.38 -1.21 18.40
C GLY A 41 4.49 -1.84 17.59
N LEU A 42 5.35 -2.63 18.24
CA LEU A 42 6.45 -3.30 17.55
C LEU A 42 5.96 -4.34 16.54
N VAL A 43 4.93 -5.12 16.89
CA VAL A 43 4.30 -6.06 15.96
C VAL A 43 3.66 -5.34 14.78
N THR A 44 3.00 -4.21 15.01
CA THR A 44 2.33 -3.43 13.95
C THR A 44 3.36 -2.90 12.95
N ILE A 45 4.48 -2.36 13.44
CA ILE A 45 5.61 -1.91 12.61
C ILE A 45 6.21 -3.12 11.88
N GLY A 46 6.45 -4.22 12.59
CA GLY A 46 7.03 -5.43 12.00
C GLY A 46 6.20 -6.04 10.88
N ILE A 47 4.87 -6.12 11.06
CA ILE A 47 3.94 -6.60 10.02
C ILE A 47 3.87 -5.61 8.86
N GLY A 48 3.83 -4.29 9.13
CA GLY A 48 3.85 -3.26 8.10
C GLY A 48 5.10 -3.34 7.21
N LEU A 49 6.27 -3.43 7.83
CA LEU A 49 7.55 -3.62 7.13
C LEU A 49 7.60 -4.94 6.38
N LEU A 50 7.14 -6.04 6.99
CA LEU A 50 7.06 -7.34 6.34
C LEU A 50 6.16 -7.27 5.10
N ALA A 51 4.98 -6.64 5.20
CA ALA A 51 4.04 -6.49 4.10
C ALA A 51 4.63 -5.64 2.97
N LEU A 52 5.31 -4.52 3.29
CA LEU A 52 6.00 -3.69 2.30
C LEU A 52 7.14 -4.45 1.61
N ALA A 53 7.98 -5.14 2.38
CA ALA A 53 9.07 -5.96 1.86
C ALA A 53 8.53 -7.09 0.98
N TRP A 54 7.50 -7.80 1.43
CA TRP A 54 6.85 -8.88 0.70
C TRP A 54 6.21 -8.38 -0.59
N ASN A 55 5.55 -7.21 -0.57
CA ASN A 55 4.98 -6.58 -1.76
C ASN A 55 6.05 -6.33 -2.83
N VAL A 56 7.19 -5.74 -2.45
CA VAL A 56 8.29 -5.46 -3.38
C VAL A 56 8.93 -6.76 -3.90
N VAL A 57 9.20 -7.72 -3.01
CA VAL A 57 9.81 -9.00 -3.37
C VAL A 57 8.90 -9.81 -4.30
N PHE A 58 7.63 -9.95 -3.94
CA PHE A 58 6.66 -10.73 -4.71
C PHE A 58 6.36 -10.10 -6.06
N ASN A 59 6.08 -8.79 -6.10
CA ASN A 59 5.87 -8.09 -7.37
C ASN A 59 7.11 -8.20 -8.28
N GLY A 60 8.32 -8.04 -7.71
CA GLY A 60 9.56 -8.18 -8.47
C GLY A 60 9.81 -9.59 -8.99
N LEU A 61 9.51 -10.61 -8.19
CA LEU A 61 9.67 -12.02 -8.58
C LEU A 61 8.65 -12.40 -9.66
N PHE A 62 7.38 -12.03 -9.45
CA PHE A 62 6.30 -12.32 -10.39
C PHE A 62 6.51 -11.63 -11.73
N ASP A 63 6.91 -10.35 -11.74
CA ASP A 63 7.24 -9.62 -12.97
C ASP A 63 8.38 -10.29 -13.75
N ARG A 64 9.42 -10.75 -13.05
CA ARG A 64 10.54 -11.48 -13.69
C ARG A 64 10.07 -12.82 -14.26
N LEU A 65 9.20 -13.53 -13.54
CA LEU A 65 8.64 -14.80 -13.97
C LEU A 65 7.76 -14.63 -15.22
N LEU A 66 6.88 -13.62 -15.21
CA LEU A 66 6.02 -13.28 -16.34
C LEU A 66 6.82 -12.89 -17.59
N LYS A 67 7.87 -12.08 -17.42
CA LYS A 67 8.77 -11.70 -18.52
C LYS A 67 9.50 -12.91 -19.10
N ARG A 68 9.95 -13.84 -18.25
CA ARG A 68 10.62 -15.08 -18.69
C ARG A 68 9.67 -16.07 -19.37
N LEU A 69 8.43 -16.16 -18.91
CA LEU A 69 7.43 -17.10 -19.44
C LEU A 69 6.60 -16.53 -20.60
N GLN A 70 6.78 -15.25 -20.97
CA GLN A 70 5.98 -14.55 -21.99
C GLN A 70 4.46 -14.71 -21.74
N TRP A 71 4.05 -14.77 -20.48
CA TRP A 71 2.66 -15.05 -20.12
C TRP A 71 1.73 -13.88 -20.45
N VAL A 72 0.60 -14.20 -21.08
CA VAL A 72 -0.47 -13.25 -21.37
C VAL A 72 -1.19 -12.90 -20.07
N HIS A 73 -1.38 -11.61 -19.81
CA HIS A 73 -2.10 -11.13 -18.65
C HIS A 73 -3.60 -11.43 -18.81
N ASN A 74 -4.05 -12.57 -18.28
CA ASN A 74 -5.44 -13.00 -18.29
C ASN A 74 -6.10 -12.84 -16.92
N GLY A 75 -7.43 -12.90 -16.83
CA GLY A 75 -8.13 -12.88 -15.53
C GLY A 75 -7.61 -13.94 -14.55
N TRP A 76 -7.26 -15.12 -15.05
CA TRP A 76 -6.66 -16.21 -14.28
C TRP A 76 -5.29 -15.88 -13.69
N THR A 77 -4.44 -15.12 -14.39
CA THR A 77 -3.13 -14.75 -13.85
C THR A 77 -3.27 -13.80 -12.67
N ARG A 78 -4.33 -12.96 -12.64
CA ARG A 78 -4.64 -12.08 -11.50
C ARG A 78 -5.11 -12.86 -10.28
N VAL A 79 -5.94 -13.87 -10.49
CA VAL A 79 -6.41 -14.75 -9.40
C VAL A 79 -5.25 -15.57 -8.83
N LEU A 80 -4.42 -16.18 -9.69
CA LEU A 80 -3.23 -16.92 -9.26
C LEU A 80 -2.25 -16.01 -8.52
N HIS A 81 -2.03 -14.79 -9.02
CA HIS A 81 -1.20 -13.78 -8.37
C HIS A 81 -1.73 -13.43 -6.97
N ALA A 82 -3.02 -13.14 -6.84
CA ALA A 82 -3.63 -12.82 -5.55
C ALA A 82 -3.53 -14.00 -4.57
N LEU A 83 -3.83 -15.23 -5.02
CA LEU A 83 -3.71 -16.44 -4.19
C LEU A 83 -2.28 -16.69 -3.71
N MET A 84 -1.29 -16.57 -4.60
CA MET A 84 0.11 -16.75 -4.23
C MET A 84 0.64 -15.62 -3.35
N PHE A 85 0.20 -14.38 -3.60
CA PHE A 85 0.57 -13.22 -2.79
C PHE A 85 0.07 -13.38 -1.36
N GLU A 86 -1.23 -13.58 -1.23
CA GLU A 86 -1.92 -13.70 0.06
C GLU A 86 -1.46 -14.96 0.79
N GLY A 87 -1.43 -16.10 0.11
CA GLY A 87 -1.00 -17.36 0.70
C GLY A 87 0.46 -17.33 1.17
N GLY A 88 1.34 -16.70 0.41
CA GLY A 88 2.74 -16.53 0.80
C GLY A 88 2.91 -15.55 1.97
N LEU A 89 2.16 -14.45 1.98
CA LEU A 89 2.15 -13.49 3.08
C LEU A 89 1.68 -14.16 4.38
N VAL A 90 0.54 -14.88 4.33
CA VAL A 90 -0.02 -15.62 5.48
C VAL A 90 0.96 -16.68 5.97
N ALA A 91 1.60 -17.44 5.07
CA ALA A 91 2.53 -18.50 5.45
C ALA A 91 3.76 -18.01 6.20
N VAL A 92 4.18 -16.75 5.99
CA VAL A 92 5.33 -16.14 6.69
C VAL A 92 4.89 -15.26 7.85
N GLY A 93 3.84 -14.47 7.65
CA GLY A 93 3.29 -13.53 8.62
C GLY A 93 2.68 -14.24 9.82
N VAL A 94 1.83 -15.24 9.62
CA VAL A 94 1.12 -15.91 10.72
C VAL A 94 2.07 -16.61 11.70
N PRO A 95 3.08 -17.41 11.28
CA PRO A 95 4.03 -18.00 12.22
C PRO A 95 4.88 -16.95 12.94
N MET A 96 5.24 -15.87 12.25
CA MET A 96 6.01 -14.77 12.85
C MET A 96 5.21 -14.08 13.96
N ILE A 97 3.95 -13.74 13.69
CA ILE A 97 3.02 -13.11 14.65
C ILE A 97 2.75 -14.07 15.82
N ALA A 98 2.46 -15.34 15.54
CA ALA A 98 2.18 -16.34 16.56
C ALA A 98 3.37 -16.52 17.51
N TRP A 99 4.59 -16.60 16.97
CA TRP A 99 5.81 -16.70 17.77
C TRP A 99 6.09 -15.45 18.59
N TRP A 100 5.90 -14.26 18.00
CA TRP A 100 6.13 -12.98 18.68
C TRP A 100 5.17 -12.76 19.85
N LEU A 101 3.88 -13.02 19.62
CA LEU A 101 2.81 -12.76 20.59
C LEU A 101 2.54 -13.96 21.51
N ASN A 102 3.17 -15.11 21.29
CA ASN A 102 2.85 -16.38 21.98
C ASN A 102 1.34 -16.69 21.93
N ILE A 103 0.73 -16.52 20.76
CA ILE A 103 -0.69 -16.84 20.51
C ILE A 103 -0.81 -18.06 19.60
N SER A 104 -2.02 -18.65 19.56
CA SER A 104 -2.28 -19.76 18.64
C SER A 104 -2.17 -19.32 17.18
N LEU A 105 -1.78 -20.25 16.29
CA LEU A 105 -1.74 -19.99 14.84
C LEU A 105 -3.07 -19.49 14.30
N LEU A 106 -4.19 -19.99 14.84
CA LEU A 106 -5.53 -19.58 14.45
C LEU A 106 -5.83 -18.13 14.88
N GLN A 107 -5.44 -17.72 16.08
CA GLN A 107 -5.54 -16.30 16.50
C GLN A 107 -4.66 -15.39 15.66
N ALA A 108 -3.42 -15.80 15.37
CA ALA A 108 -2.53 -15.06 14.50
C ALA A 108 -3.08 -14.92 13.08
N PHE A 109 -3.72 -15.97 12.54
CA PHE A 109 -4.40 -15.94 11.25
C PHE A 109 -5.61 -14.99 11.24
N ILE A 110 -6.45 -15.01 12.28
CA ILE A 110 -7.57 -14.07 12.40
C ILE A 110 -7.06 -12.63 12.52
N LEU A 111 -5.99 -12.40 13.28
CA LEU A 111 -5.35 -11.09 13.39
C LEU A 111 -4.82 -10.62 12.05
N ASP A 112 -4.13 -11.49 11.31
CA ASP A 112 -3.58 -11.19 9.99
C ASP A 112 -4.69 -10.78 9.00
N ILE A 113 -5.78 -11.56 8.92
CA ILE A 113 -6.97 -11.22 8.13
C ILE A 113 -7.57 -9.88 8.57
N GLY A 114 -7.71 -9.66 9.87
CA GLY A 114 -8.28 -8.42 10.42
C GLY A 114 -7.46 -7.19 10.06
N VAL A 115 -6.13 -7.28 10.19
CA VAL A 115 -5.21 -6.23 9.79
C VAL A 115 -5.28 -6.00 8.28
N LEU A 116 -5.31 -7.05 7.47
CA LEU A 116 -5.35 -6.95 6.02
C LEU A 116 -6.65 -6.32 5.51
N LEU A 117 -7.80 -6.75 6.06
CA LEU A 117 -9.12 -6.16 5.80
C LEU A 117 -9.20 -4.70 6.22
N PHE A 118 -8.50 -4.30 7.30
CA PHE A 118 -8.42 -2.92 7.72
C PHE A 118 -7.51 -2.08 6.80
N PHE A 119 -6.38 -2.66 6.36
CA PHE A 119 -5.38 -1.98 5.53
C PHE A 119 -5.88 -1.66 4.12
N LEU A 120 -6.73 -2.53 3.54
CA LEU A 120 -7.35 -2.36 2.22
C LEU A 120 -8.12 -1.02 2.07
N PRO A 121 -9.17 -0.74 2.86
CA PRO A 121 -9.89 0.53 2.82
C PRO A 121 -9.02 1.68 3.32
N TYR A 122 -8.16 1.46 4.33
CA TYR A 122 -7.24 2.50 4.82
C TYR A 122 -6.32 3.03 3.72
N THR A 123 -5.69 2.13 2.96
CA THR A 123 -4.80 2.49 1.85
C THR A 123 -5.55 3.25 0.77
N TYR A 124 -6.79 2.82 0.45
CA TYR A 124 -7.63 3.51 -0.52
C TYR A 124 -7.96 4.94 -0.08
N VAL A 125 -8.39 5.13 1.16
CA VAL A 125 -8.71 6.46 1.72
C VAL A 125 -7.46 7.33 1.78
N TYR A 126 -6.33 6.80 2.24
CA TYR A 126 -5.08 7.56 2.32
C TYR A 126 -4.60 8.03 0.93
N HIS A 127 -4.65 7.15 -0.07
CA HIS A 127 -4.34 7.54 -1.46
C HIS A 127 -5.30 8.60 -1.98
N TRP A 128 -6.61 8.46 -1.71
CA TRP A 128 -7.62 9.45 -2.11
C TRP A 128 -7.37 10.82 -1.47
N VAL A 129 -7.09 10.87 -0.16
CA VAL A 129 -6.78 12.11 0.56
C VAL A 129 -5.54 12.78 -0.03
N TYR A 130 -4.49 12.01 -0.32
CA TYR A 130 -3.28 12.54 -0.93
C TYR A 130 -3.55 13.14 -2.33
N ASP A 131 -4.37 12.47 -3.14
CA ASP A 131 -4.77 12.97 -4.46
C ASP A 131 -5.59 14.25 -4.37
N VAL A 132 -6.50 14.37 -3.38
CA VAL A 132 -7.27 15.61 -3.10
C VAL A 132 -6.35 16.75 -2.64
N LEU A 133 -5.42 16.49 -1.73
CA LEU A 133 -4.44 17.49 -1.28
C LEU A 133 -3.57 18.00 -2.45
N ARG A 134 -3.17 17.09 -3.36
CA ARG A 134 -2.41 17.45 -4.56
C ARG A 134 -3.26 18.20 -5.59
N ALA A 135 -4.55 17.88 -5.71
CA ALA A 135 -5.48 18.60 -6.57
C ALA A 135 -5.79 20.01 -6.06
N THR A 136 -5.71 20.22 -4.74
CA THR A 136 -5.96 21.50 -4.07
C THR A 136 -4.71 22.39 -3.98
N ALA A 137 -3.51 21.85 -4.28
CA ALA A 137 -2.28 22.63 -4.35
C ALA A 137 -2.36 23.67 -5.48
N PRO A 138 -2.28 24.99 -5.19
CA PRO A 138 -2.43 26.04 -6.18
C PRO A 138 -1.21 26.10 -7.10
N GLY A 139 -1.27 25.40 -8.23
CA GLY A 139 -0.19 25.41 -9.23
C GLY A 139 -0.52 24.84 -10.61
N SER A 140 -1.75 24.38 -10.86
CA SER A 140 -2.12 23.74 -12.14
C SER A 140 -2.86 24.64 -13.13
N LEU A 141 -3.08 25.91 -12.82
CA LEU A 141 -3.80 26.85 -13.70
C LEU A 141 -3.00 27.33 -14.94
N SER A 142 -1.72 26.96 -15.10
CA SER A 142 -0.93 27.38 -16.26
C SER A 142 -1.21 26.60 -17.55
N ARG A 143 -2.08 25.57 -17.52
CA ARG A 143 -2.36 24.73 -18.71
C ARG A 143 -3.59 25.12 -19.53
N PHE A 144 -4.40 26.09 -19.08
CA PHE A 144 -5.61 26.52 -19.79
C PHE A 144 -5.51 27.90 -20.48
N GLN A 145 -4.36 28.58 -20.43
CA GLN A 145 -4.17 29.87 -21.12
C GLN A 145 -3.55 29.77 -22.54
N GLY A 146 -3.33 28.56 -23.07
CA GLY A 146 -2.78 28.35 -24.42
C GLY A 146 -3.81 28.00 -25.52
N ALA A 147 -5.09 27.80 -25.17
CA ALA A 147 -6.13 27.37 -26.10
C ALA A 147 -7.17 28.48 -26.42
N GLY A 148 -6.82 29.75 -26.16
CA GLY A 148 -7.66 30.90 -26.44
C GLY A 148 -7.12 31.72 -27.62
N CYS A 149 -7.88 31.73 -28.72
CA CYS A 149 -7.81 32.69 -29.83
C CYS A 149 -6.55 32.69 -30.71
N ARG A 150 -6.56 31.86 -31.77
CA ARG A 150 -6.09 32.37 -33.08
C ARG A 150 -7.31 32.99 -33.78
N PRO A 151 -7.35 34.31 -34.00
CA PRO A 151 -8.35 34.87 -34.90
C PRO A 151 -8.04 34.37 -36.31
N SER A 152 -8.99 33.65 -36.88
CA SER A 152 -9.15 33.58 -38.32
C SER A 152 -9.44 34.99 -38.81
N MET A 153 -8.48 35.64 -39.48
CA MET A 153 -8.72 36.54 -40.63
C MET A 153 -7.43 37.19 -41.16
N ALA A 154 -7.27 37.05 -42.48
CA ALA A 154 -6.77 38.03 -43.45
C ALA A 154 -5.30 38.49 -43.41
N ALA A 155 -4.53 38.08 -44.42
CA ALA A 155 -3.77 39.01 -45.28
C ALA A 155 -3.23 38.31 -46.54
N ARG A 156 -3.87 38.63 -47.67
CA ARG A 156 -3.41 38.60 -49.07
C ARG A 156 -3.04 37.28 -49.74
#